data_AF-A0A2J8XCQ8-F1
#
_entry.id   AF-A0A2J8XCQ8-F1
#
_cell.length_a   1.000
_cell.length_b   1.000
_cell.length_c   1.000
_cell.angle_alpha   90.00
_cell.angle_beta   90.00
_cell.angle_gamma   90.00
#
_symmetry.space_group_name_H-M   'P 1'
#
loop_
_entity.id
_entity.type
_entity.pdbx_description
1 polymer ?
#
loop_
_entity_poly.entity_id
_entity_poly.type
_entity_poly.pdbx_seq_one_letter_code
_entity_poly.pdbx_strand_id
1 'polypeptide(L)'
;NTVLDSQRQQKHYGITSPISLASPKEIDHIYTQKLIDAMKPFGVFEDEEELNHRLVVLGKLNNLVKEWISDVSESKNLPPSVVATVGGKIFTFGSYRLGVHTKGADIDALCVAPRHVERSDFFQSFFEKLKHQDGIRNLRAVEDAFVPVIKFEFDGIEVVELLMKFCI
;
A
#
# COMPACT_ATOMS: atom_id res chain seq x y z
N ASN A 1 43.99 35.25 4.23
CA ASN A 1 42.58 35.24 4.69
C ASN A 1 41.75 34.37 3.77
N THR A 2 41.80 33.07 4.05
CA THR A 2 41.11 32.02 3.32
C THR A 2 39.80 31.78 4.06
N VAL A 3 38.67 32.22 3.50
CA VAL A 3 37.36 31.77 3.95
C VAL A 3 36.75 31.02 2.78
N LEU A 4 36.94 29.70 2.83
CA LEU A 4 36.19 28.71 2.08
C LEU A 4 34.73 28.82 2.52
N ASP A 5 33.94 29.61 1.80
CA ASP A 5 32.49 29.55 2.00
C ASP A 5 31.95 28.31 1.29
N SER A 6 31.45 27.40 2.11
CA SER A 6 31.08 26.06 1.73
C SER A 6 29.83 26.11 0.88
N GLN A 7 29.96 25.95 -0.45
CA GLN A 7 28.82 25.76 -1.34
C GLN A 7 28.07 24.50 -0.90
N ARG A 8 26.98 24.67 -0.14
CA ARG A 8 25.97 23.62 0.07
C ARG A 8 25.45 23.26 -1.31
N GLN A 9 25.92 22.15 -1.88
CA GLN A 9 25.35 21.57 -3.10
C GLN A 9 23.84 21.45 -2.88
N GLN A 10 23.08 22.23 -3.66
CA GLN A 10 21.63 22.09 -3.70
C GLN A 10 21.33 20.66 -4.14
N LYS A 11 20.73 19.89 -3.23
CA LYS A 11 20.29 18.53 -3.49
C LYS A 11 19.24 18.59 -4.60
N HIS A 12 19.56 18.07 -5.77
CA HIS A 12 18.62 17.89 -6.87
C HIS A 12 18.25 16.41 -7.00
N TYR A 13 17.12 16.14 -7.63
CA TYR A 13 16.66 14.77 -7.92
C TYR A 13 17.15 14.35 -9.30
N GLY A 14 17.60 13.09 -9.44
CA GLY A 14 18.09 12.52 -10.69
C GLY A 14 19.62 12.42 -10.77
N ILE A 15 20.12 11.85 -11.87
CA ILE A 15 21.57 11.63 -12.11
C ILE A 15 22.24 12.78 -12.88
N THR A 16 21.45 13.68 -13.47
CA THR A 16 21.91 14.85 -14.21
C THR A 16 21.38 16.14 -13.59
N SER A 17 22.06 17.25 -13.87
CA SER A 17 21.60 18.57 -13.48
C SER A 17 20.21 18.90 -14.06
N PRO A 18 19.41 19.73 -13.34
CA PRO A 18 18.11 20.17 -13.83
C PRO A 18 18.24 21.03 -15.10
N ILE A 19 17.30 20.89 -16.03
CA ILE A 19 17.23 21.69 -17.25
C ILE A 19 16.91 23.15 -16.94
N SER A 20 16.02 23.39 -15.97
CA SER A 20 15.61 24.71 -15.52
C SER A 20 15.32 24.70 -14.03
N LEU A 21 15.70 25.78 -13.35
CA LEU A 21 15.35 26.07 -11.96
C LEU A 21 14.30 27.20 -11.87
N ALA A 22 13.70 27.60 -13.00
CA ALA A 22 12.70 28.66 -13.04
C ALA A 22 11.41 28.21 -12.35
N SER A 23 10.92 29.03 -11.42
CA SER A 23 9.63 28.83 -10.77
C SER A 23 8.45 29.15 -11.71
N PRO A 24 7.24 28.63 -11.43
CA PRO A 24 6.04 28.96 -12.20
C PRO A 24 5.73 30.46 -12.14
N LYS A 25 5.17 30.98 -13.23
CA LYS A 25 4.56 32.32 -13.31
C LYS A 25 3.08 32.24 -12.96
N GLU A 26 2.46 33.40 -12.74
CA GLU A 26 1.02 33.51 -12.46
C GLU A 26 0.15 32.82 -13.54
N ILE A 27 0.52 32.95 -14.81
CA ILE A 27 -0.18 32.30 -15.92
C ILE A 27 -0.15 30.76 -15.85
N ASP A 28 0.93 30.18 -15.32
CA ASP A 28 1.06 28.72 -15.18
C ASP A 28 0.10 28.17 -14.13
N HIS A 29 -0.14 28.93 -13.06
CA HIS A 29 -1.14 28.60 -12.04
C HIS A 29 -2.57 28.62 -12.62
N ILE A 30 -2.88 29.63 -13.46
CA ILE A 30 -4.19 29.72 -14.15
C ILE A 30 -4.40 28.49 -15.04
N TYR A 31 -3.39 28.09 -15.82
CA TYR A 31 -3.51 26.91 -16.67
C TYR A 31 -3.54 25.60 -15.90
N THR A 32 -2.83 25.51 -14.77
CA THR A 32 -2.93 24.35 -13.85
C THR A 32 -4.35 24.18 -13.32
N GLN A 33 -5.01 25.27 -12.92
CA GLN A 33 -6.40 25.22 -12.46
C GLN A 33 -7.36 24.78 -13.60
N LYS A 34 -7.18 25.33 -14.80
CA LYS A 34 -7.96 24.91 -15.99
C LYS A 34 -7.78 23.43 -16.31
N LEU A 35 -6.57 22.89 -16.15
CA LEU A 35 -6.29 21.46 -16.33
C LEU A 35 -7.07 20.62 -15.29
N ILE A 36 -7.00 20.99 -14.01
CA ILE A 36 -7.73 20.30 -12.95
C ILE A 36 -9.24 20.30 -13.24
N ASP A 37 -9.80 21.45 -13.63
CA ASP A 37 -11.23 21.58 -13.91
C ASP A 37 -11.65 20.78 -15.15
N ALA A 38 -10.81 20.74 -16.19
CA ALA A 38 -11.05 19.91 -17.38
C ALA A 38 -10.98 18.41 -17.08
N MET A 39 -10.21 18.00 -16.07
CA MET A 39 -10.03 16.59 -15.68
C MET A 39 -11.20 16.03 -14.84
N LYS A 40 -11.87 16.87 -14.05
CA LYS A 40 -12.97 16.45 -13.14
C LYS A 40 -14.07 15.61 -13.82
N PRO A 41 -14.61 15.96 -15.01
CA PRO A 41 -15.67 15.18 -15.65
C PRO A 41 -15.29 13.75 -16.03
N PHE A 42 -13.99 13.45 -16.09
CA PHE A 42 -13.48 12.12 -16.43
C PHE A 42 -13.34 11.19 -15.22
N GLY A 43 -13.73 11.62 -14.02
CA GLY A 43 -13.72 10.77 -12.82
C GLY A 43 -12.32 10.39 -12.34
N VAL A 44 -11.31 11.21 -12.66
CA VAL A 44 -9.91 10.95 -12.29
C VAL A 44 -9.59 11.27 -10.83
N PHE A 45 -10.48 11.98 -10.14
CA PHE A 45 -10.38 12.28 -8.72
C PHE A 45 -11.45 11.46 -7.99
N GLU A 46 -11.01 10.69 -6.99
CA GLU A 46 -11.89 9.94 -6.11
C GLU A 46 -12.56 10.86 -5.07
N ASP A 47 -13.79 10.54 -4.67
CA ASP A 47 -14.52 11.35 -3.69
C ASP A 47 -14.02 11.08 -2.26
N GLU A 48 -14.17 12.06 -1.36
CA GLU A 48 -13.73 11.91 0.04
C GLU A 48 -14.42 10.73 0.75
N GLU A 49 -15.67 10.43 0.42
CA GLU A 49 -16.40 9.30 0.97
C GLU A 49 -15.76 7.96 0.57
N GLU A 50 -15.42 7.78 -0.71
CA GLU A 50 -14.74 6.59 -1.22
C GLU A 50 -13.33 6.46 -0.62
N LEU A 51 -12.58 7.57 -0.51
CA LEU A 51 -11.28 7.59 0.15
C LEU A 51 -11.37 7.15 1.61
N ASN A 52 -12.34 7.67 2.36
CA ASN A 52 -12.57 7.27 3.76
C ASN A 52 -12.96 5.80 3.87
N HIS A 53 -13.78 5.31 2.94
CA HIS A 53 -14.15 3.90 2.89
C HIS A 53 -12.93 2.99 2.70
N ARG A 54 -12.05 3.33 1.75
CA ARG A 54 -10.78 2.60 1.52
C ARG A 54 -9.89 2.59 2.76
N LEU A 55 -9.81 3.69 3.52
CA LEU A 55 -9.05 3.75 4.77
C LEU A 55 -9.60 2.80 5.83
N VAL A 56 -10.94 2.70 5.95
CA VAL A 56 -11.59 1.75 6.86
C VAL A 56 -11.29 0.31 6.46
N VAL A 57 -11.40 -0.03 5.18
CA VAL A 57 -11.07 -1.38 4.65
C VAL A 57 -9.62 -1.73 4.93
N LEU A 58 -8.68 -0.82 4.69
CA LEU A 58 -7.27 -1.02 5.02
C LEU A 58 -7.04 -1.21 6.52
N GLY A 59 -7.75 -0.48 7.37
CA GLY A 59 -7.72 -0.66 8.82
C GLY A 59 -8.14 -2.06 9.24
N LYS A 60 -9.27 -2.55 8.70
CA LYS A 60 -9.77 -3.91 8.93
C LYS A 60 -8.76 -4.96 8.46
N LEU A 61 -8.26 -4.84 7.23
CA LEU A 61 -7.28 -5.77 6.66
C LEU A 61 -5.99 -5.81 7.49
N ASN A 62 -5.51 -4.67 7.96
CA ASN A 62 -4.32 -4.61 8.81
C ASN A 62 -4.51 -5.34 10.15
N ASN A 63 -5.72 -5.28 10.72
CA ASN A 63 -6.04 -6.01 11.94
C ASN A 63 -6.12 -7.52 11.69
N LEU A 64 -6.76 -7.95 10.60
CA LEU A 64 -6.81 -9.36 10.20
C LEU A 64 -5.41 -9.96 10.02
N VAL A 65 -4.49 -9.21 9.41
CA VAL A 65 -3.09 -9.63 9.26
C VAL A 65 -2.40 -9.80 10.61
N LYS A 66 -2.59 -8.87 11.55
CA LYS A 66 -1.99 -8.96 12.89
C LYS A 66 -2.54 -10.14 13.70
N GLU A 67 -3.86 -10.33 13.67
CA GLU A 67 -4.53 -11.45 14.32
C GLU A 67 -4.03 -12.77 13.74
N TRP A 68 -4.00 -12.89 12.41
CA TRP A 68 -3.47 -14.08 11.74
C TRP A 68 -2.00 -14.36 12.11
N ILE A 69 -1.13 -13.35 12.14
CA ILE A 69 0.27 -13.55 12.53
C ILE A 69 0.36 -13.99 13.99
N SER A 70 -0.50 -13.49 14.88
CA SER A 70 -0.61 -13.97 16.26
C SER A 70 -1.00 -15.46 16.29
N ASP A 71 -2.05 -15.85 15.56
CA ASP A 71 -2.53 -17.23 15.48
C ASP A 71 -1.43 -18.19 14.97
N VAL A 72 -0.71 -17.79 13.91
CA VAL A 72 0.42 -18.57 13.38
C VAL A 72 1.54 -18.68 14.41
N SER A 73 1.85 -17.58 15.12
CA SER A 73 2.89 -17.56 16.16
C SER A 73 2.58 -18.52 17.31
N GLU A 74 1.31 -18.57 17.74
CA GLU A 74 0.83 -19.50 18.76
C GLU A 74 0.88 -20.95 18.26
N SER A 75 0.44 -21.21 17.02
CA SER A 75 0.48 -22.56 16.43
C SER A 75 1.90 -23.13 16.33
N LYS A 76 2.91 -22.25 16.18
CA LYS A 76 4.34 -22.61 16.18
C LYS A 76 4.95 -22.64 17.59
N ASN A 77 4.13 -22.60 18.64
CA ASN A 77 4.52 -22.68 20.06
C ASN A 77 5.52 -21.59 20.49
N LEU A 78 5.42 -20.38 19.93
CA LEU A 78 6.24 -19.27 20.40
C LEU A 78 5.81 -18.82 21.80
N PRO A 79 6.75 -18.33 22.63
CA PRO A 79 6.41 -17.85 23.98
C PRO A 79 5.37 -16.72 23.94
N PRO A 80 4.42 -16.64 24.89
CA PRO A 80 3.39 -15.59 24.93
C PRO A 80 3.96 -14.17 24.89
N SER A 81 5.15 -13.95 25.47
CA SER A 81 5.86 -12.66 25.42
C SER A 81 6.28 -12.26 24.01
N VAL A 82 6.61 -13.23 23.15
CA VAL A 82 6.94 -13.03 21.73
C VAL A 82 5.67 -12.81 20.92
N VAL A 83 4.64 -13.63 21.14
CA VAL A 83 3.33 -13.49 20.45
C VAL A 83 2.76 -12.09 20.66
N ALA A 84 2.80 -11.56 21.89
CA ALA A 84 2.32 -10.21 22.20
C ALA A 84 3.07 -9.07 21.47
N THR A 85 4.26 -9.33 20.92
CA THR A 85 5.11 -8.30 20.28
C THR A 85 5.44 -8.61 18.82
N VAL A 86 4.91 -9.70 18.27
CA VAL A 86 5.25 -10.23 16.94
C VAL A 86 4.92 -9.27 15.79
N GLY A 87 3.87 -8.47 15.97
CA GLY A 87 3.49 -7.40 15.06
C GLY A 87 2.91 -7.92 13.75
N GLY A 88 3.42 -7.40 12.63
CA GLY A 88 2.82 -7.54 11.31
C GLY A 88 2.15 -6.26 10.85
N LYS A 89 2.24 -5.99 9.54
CA LYS A 89 1.71 -4.75 8.96
C LYS A 89 1.45 -4.89 7.47
N ILE A 90 0.40 -4.21 7.00
CA ILE A 90 0.20 -3.97 5.57
C ILE A 90 0.79 -2.62 5.14
N PHE A 91 1.34 -2.58 3.93
CA PHE A 91 1.85 -1.37 3.30
C PHE A 91 1.21 -1.21 1.94
N THR A 92 0.60 -0.07 1.65
CA THR A 92 0.11 0.18 0.30
C THR A 92 1.26 0.55 -0.64
N PHE A 93 1.15 0.14 -1.90
CA PHE A 93 2.00 0.59 -2.99
C PHE A 93 1.12 0.93 -4.22
N GLY A 94 1.73 1.10 -5.39
CA GLY A 94 0.97 1.39 -6.61
C GLY A 94 0.31 2.76 -6.63
N SER A 95 -0.70 2.91 -7.49
CA SER A 95 -1.39 4.18 -7.76
C SER A 95 -2.06 4.77 -6.51
N TYR A 96 -2.67 3.90 -5.69
CA TYR A 96 -3.31 4.30 -4.44
C TYR A 96 -2.31 4.93 -3.47
N ARG A 97 -1.12 4.34 -3.31
CA ARG A 97 -0.09 4.90 -2.44
C ARG A 97 0.45 6.25 -2.94
N LEU A 98 0.46 6.46 -4.25
CA LEU A 98 0.90 7.70 -4.89
C LEU A 98 -0.18 8.80 -4.87
N GLY A 99 -1.43 8.47 -4.52
CA GLY A 99 -2.55 9.42 -4.50
C GLY A 99 -3.03 9.83 -5.90
N VAL A 100 -2.82 8.97 -6.89
CA VAL A 100 -3.20 9.20 -8.30
C VAL A 100 -4.14 8.12 -8.83
N HIS A 101 -4.71 7.31 -7.94
CA HIS A 101 -5.72 6.32 -8.30
C HIS A 101 -7.03 7.00 -8.70
N THR A 102 -7.73 6.39 -9.66
CA THR A 102 -9.05 6.85 -10.10
C THR A 102 -10.16 6.12 -9.35
N LYS A 103 -11.41 6.58 -9.52
CA LYS A 103 -12.57 5.86 -8.99
C LYS A 103 -12.59 4.41 -9.49
N GLY A 104 -12.89 3.48 -8.58
CA GLY A 104 -12.91 2.05 -8.87
C GLY A 104 -11.54 1.39 -9.09
N ALA A 105 -10.43 2.11 -8.94
CA ALA A 105 -9.10 1.49 -9.01
C ALA A 105 -8.85 0.57 -7.81
N ASP A 106 -8.02 -0.43 -8.01
CA ASP A 106 -7.66 -1.42 -7.00
C ASP A 106 -6.76 -0.82 -5.90
N ILE A 107 -6.66 -1.52 -4.77
CA ILE A 107 -5.64 -1.26 -3.75
C ILE A 107 -4.56 -2.34 -3.79
N ASP A 108 -3.33 -1.92 -4.07
CA ASP A 108 -2.14 -2.76 -3.98
C ASP A 108 -1.56 -2.71 -2.57
N ALA A 109 -1.39 -3.88 -1.92
CA ALA A 109 -1.01 -3.95 -0.51
C ALA A 109 0.05 -5.04 -0.23
N LEU A 110 1.15 -4.70 0.41
CA LEU A 110 2.16 -5.66 0.85
C LEU A 110 1.92 -6.03 2.31
N CYS A 111 1.62 -7.31 2.58
CA CYS A 111 1.70 -7.91 3.90
C CYS A 111 3.17 -8.18 4.27
N VAL A 112 3.63 -7.58 5.37
CA VAL A 112 4.95 -7.84 5.93
C VAL A 112 4.77 -8.62 7.22
N ALA A 113 5.34 -9.82 7.24
CA ALA A 113 5.24 -10.76 8.33
C ALA A 113 6.64 -11.13 8.88
N PRO A 114 6.74 -11.51 10.16
CA PRO A 114 7.99 -11.96 10.76
C PRO A 114 8.45 -13.31 10.19
N ARG A 115 9.73 -13.61 10.40
CA ARG A 115 10.46 -14.71 9.74
C ARG A 115 9.85 -16.10 9.93
N HIS A 116 9.18 -16.36 11.05
CA HIS A 116 8.58 -17.67 11.31
C HIS A 116 7.25 -17.87 10.60
N VAL A 117 6.64 -16.83 10.04
CA VAL A 117 5.48 -16.98 9.15
C VAL A 117 6.04 -17.37 7.78
N GLU A 118 5.47 -18.40 7.16
CA GLU A 118 5.92 -18.94 5.88
C GLU A 118 4.92 -18.63 4.75
N ARG A 119 5.36 -18.84 3.51
CA ARG A 119 4.53 -18.55 2.33
C ARG A 119 3.32 -19.48 2.28
N SER A 120 3.51 -20.73 2.66
CA SER A 120 2.44 -21.71 2.86
C SER A 120 1.39 -21.20 3.85
N ASP A 121 1.80 -20.63 4.98
CA ASP A 121 0.86 -20.07 5.97
C ASP A 121 -0.03 -18.99 5.34
N PHE A 122 0.54 -18.13 4.48
CA PHE A 122 -0.20 -17.08 3.79
C PHE A 122 -1.24 -17.62 2.80
N PHE A 123 -0.87 -18.60 1.97
CA PHE A 123 -1.81 -19.16 0.99
C PHE A 123 -2.77 -20.21 1.58
N GLN A 124 -2.53 -20.67 2.81
CA GLN A 124 -3.38 -21.64 3.51
C GLN A 124 -4.17 -20.97 4.63
N SER A 125 -3.55 -20.69 5.77
CA SER A 125 -4.26 -20.24 6.97
C SER A 125 -4.78 -18.81 6.85
N PHE A 126 -4.05 -17.90 6.21
CA PHE A 126 -4.57 -16.55 5.95
C PHE A 126 -5.69 -16.56 4.90
N PHE A 127 -5.51 -17.33 3.83
CA PHE A 127 -6.55 -17.51 2.81
C PHE A 127 -7.86 -18.03 3.42
N GLU A 128 -7.79 -19.07 4.27
CA GLU A 128 -8.97 -19.58 4.97
C GLU A 128 -9.53 -18.55 5.97
N LYS A 129 -8.70 -17.74 6.63
CA LYS A 129 -9.17 -16.64 7.49
C LYS A 129 -9.97 -15.61 6.69
N LEU A 130 -9.47 -15.19 5.52
CA LEU A 130 -10.17 -14.25 4.63
C LEU A 130 -11.50 -14.82 4.13
N LYS A 131 -11.55 -16.13 3.84
CA LYS A 131 -12.77 -16.80 3.35
C LYS A 131 -13.93 -16.77 4.36
N HIS A 132 -13.62 -16.73 5.66
CA HIS A 132 -14.62 -16.65 6.73
C HIS A 132 -14.92 -15.21 7.17
N GLN A 133 -14.25 -14.22 6.58
CA GLN A 133 -14.43 -12.83 6.94
C GLN A 133 -15.63 -12.22 6.20
N ASP A 134 -16.55 -11.62 6.95
CA ASP A 134 -17.66 -10.86 6.38
C ASP A 134 -17.15 -9.70 5.51
N GLY A 135 -17.77 -9.53 4.35
CA GLY A 135 -17.41 -8.50 3.38
C GLY A 135 -16.38 -8.94 2.33
N ILE A 136 -15.75 -10.10 2.50
CA ILE A 136 -14.85 -10.67 1.49
C ILE A 136 -15.64 -11.37 0.39
N ARG A 137 -15.33 -11.04 -0.87
CA ARG A 137 -15.89 -11.63 -2.09
C ARG A 137 -14.80 -11.89 -3.10
N ASN A 138 -15.10 -12.70 -4.13
CA ASN A 138 -14.21 -12.94 -5.27
C ASN A 138 -12.77 -13.39 -4.88
N LEU A 139 -12.64 -14.07 -3.73
CA LEU A 139 -11.37 -14.50 -3.17
C LEU A 139 -10.71 -15.58 -4.05
N ARG A 140 -9.47 -15.32 -4.47
CA ARG A 140 -8.66 -16.24 -5.29
C ARG A 140 -7.18 -16.11 -4.95
N ALA A 141 -6.46 -17.23 -4.97
CA ALA A 141 -5.02 -17.28 -4.83
C ALA A 141 -4.36 -17.59 -6.18
N VAL A 142 -3.24 -16.92 -6.47
CA VAL A 142 -2.41 -17.16 -7.65
C VAL A 142 -0.97 -17.37 -7.18
N GLU A 143 -0.62 -18.62 -6.89
CA GLU A 143 0.69 -18.96 -6.33
C GLU A 143 1.79 -19.09 -7.37
N ASP A 144 1.45 -19.51 -8.59
CA ASP A 144 2.41 -19.80 -9.67
C ASP A 144 2.81 -18.56 -10.49
N ALA A 145 2.37 -17.37 -10.08
CA ALA A 145 2.77 -16.12 -10.71
C ALA A 145 4.21 -15.73 -10.34
N PHE A 146 4.82 -14.87 -11.18
CA PHE A 146 6.15 -14.31 -10.89
C PHE A 146 6.18 -13.60 -9.52
N VAL A 147 5.10 -12.88 -9.20
CA VAL A 147 4.83 -12.37 -7.86
C VAL A 147 3.54 -13.03 -7.34
N PRO A 148 3.65 -13.94 -6.37
CA PRO A 148 2.50 -14.67 -5.81
C PRO A 148 1.54 -13.77 -5.06
N VAL A 149 0.23 -13.97 -5.23
CA VAL A 149 -0.76 -13.01 -4.76
C VAL A 149 -2.09 -13.65 -4.36
N ILE A 150 -2.75 -13.08 -3.35
CA ILE A 150 -4.18 -13.32 -3.06
C ILE A 150 -4.96 -12.08 -3.50
N LYS A 151 -6.00 -12.30 -4.31
CA LYS A 151 -6.90 -11.26 -4.82
C LYS A 151 -8.28 -11.46 -4.21
N PHE A 152 -8.92 -10.37 -3.80
CA PHE A 152 -10.28 -10.39 -3.27
C PHE A 152 -10.92 -9.02 -3.37
N GLU A 153 -12.23 -8.96 -3.19
CA GLU A 153 -12.99 -7.74 -2.93
C GLU A 153 -13.31 -7.69 -1.44
N PHE A 154 -13.14 -6.54 -0.78
CA PHE A 154 -13.51 -6.34 0.61
C PHE A 154 -14.41 -5.13 0.75
N ASP A 155 -15.65 -5.35 1.20
CA ASP A 155 -16.67 -4.32 1.36
C ASP A 155 -16.92 -3.51 0.05
N GLY A 156 -16.79 -4.15 -1.11
CA GLY A 156 -16.97 -3.50 -2.41
C GLY A 156 -15.73 -2.82 -2.98
N ILE A 157 -14.58 -2.88 -2.29
CA ILE A 157 -13.28 -2.40 -2.79
C ILE A 157 -12.47 -3.58 -3.30
N GLU A 158 -12.00 -3.53 -4.55
CA GLU A 158 -11.10 -4.55 -5.09
C GLU A 158 -9.69 -4.39 -4.49
N VAL A 159 -9.20 -5.45 -3.85
CA VAL A 159 -7.86 -5.56 -3.26
C VAL A 159 -7.12 -6.64 -4.02
N VAL A 160 -6.32 -6.22 -5.00
CA VAL A 160 -5.78 -7.12 -6.03
C VAL A 160 -4.42 -7.68 -5.67
N GLU A 161 -3.63 -6.97 -4.86
CA GLU A 161 -2.20 -7.32 -4.72
C GLU A 161 -1.74 -7.50 -3.29
N LEU A 162 -2.39 -8.37 -2.49
CA LEU A 162 -1.81 -8.77 -1.21
C LEU A 162 -0.59 -9.67 -1.42
N LEU A 163 0.58 -9.06 -1.40
CA LEU A 163 1.88 -9.73 -1.51
C LEU A 163 2.41 -10.05 -0.11
N MET A 164 3.21 -11.10 0.05
CA MET A 164 3.92 -11.33 1.30
C MET A 164 5.44 -11.22 1.13
N LYS A 165 6.07 -10.37 1.95
CA LYS A 165 7.54 -10.28 2.04
C LYS A 165 8.00 -10.71 3.43
N PHE A 166 8.91 -11.69 3.46
CA PHE A 166 9.59 -12.12 4.68
C PHE A 166 10.68 -11.12 5.05
N CYS A 167 10.68 -10.68 6.30
CA CYS A 167 11.87 -10.07 6.88
C CYS A 167 12.97 -11.15 6.99
N ILE A 168 14.08 -10.93 6.30
CA ILE A 168 15.27 -11.80 6.27
C ILE A 168 16.01 -11.72 7.61
#